data_AF-A0A9P5RBG6-F1
#
_entry.id   AF-A0A9P5RBG6-F1
#
_cell.length_a   1.000
_cell.length_b   1.000
_cell.length_c   1.000
_cell.angle_alpha   90.00
_cell.angle_beta   90.00
_cell.angle_gamma   90.00
#
_symmetry.space_group_name_H-M   'P 1'
#
loop_
_entity.id
_entity.type
_entity.pdbx_description
1 polymer ?
#
loop_
_entity_poly.entity_id
_entity_poly.type
_entity_poly.pdbx_seq_one_letter_code
_entity_poly.pdbx_strand_id
1 'polypeptide(L)'
;KGYWQVHISDASVNGISLGQASEGIIDTGTTLVIVGDAAAQVIHKKISGAVNDPENGWLVPCSLKSNTGNVGFKMGGKTFNVPLADLVYEDLGDGSGNCFSGV
;
A
#
# COMPACT_ATOMS: atom_id res chain seq x y z
N LYS A 1 -16.07 9.66 18.81
CA LYS A 1 -15.68 8.79 17.67
C LYS A 1 -16.15 7.36 17.98
N GLY A 2 -16.56 6.59 16.97
CA GLY A 2 -17.08 5.21 17.13
C GLY A 2 -16.44 4.17 16.22
N TYR A 3 -15.26 4.48 15.65
CA TYR A 3 -14.52 3.57 14.77
C TYR A 3 -13.56 2.68 15.57
N TRP A 4 -13.15 1.56 14.96
CA TRP A 4 -12.01 0.77 15.40
C TRP A 4 -10.71 1.49 15.04
N GLN A 5 -10.39 2.56 15.77
CA GLN A 5 -9.21 3.39 15.51
C GLN A 5 -7.95 2.78 16.12
N VAL A 6 -6.84 2.84 15.37
CA VAL A 6 -5.52 2.35 15.79
C VAL A 6 -4.43 3.38 15.49
N HIS A 7 -3.43 3.44 16.37
CA HIS A 7 -2.21 4.19 16.12
C HIS A 7 -1.23 3.37 15.28
N ILE A 8 -0.84 3.90 14.12
CA ILE A 8 0.18 3.34 13.24
C ILE A 8 1.47 4.13 13.47
N SER A 9 2.43 3.47 14.09
CA SER A 9 3.71 4.09 14.47
C SER A 9 4.71 4.20 13.32
N ASP A 10 4.55 3.40 12.27
CA ASP A 10 5.38 3.47 11.06
C ASP A 10 4.76 2.66 9.90
N ALA A 11 5.12 3.02 8.67
CA ALA A 11 4.98 2.18 7.48
C ALA A 11 6.36 1.72 7.01
N SER A 12 6.43 0.57 6.35
CA SER A 12 7.69 -0.02 5.88
C SER A 12 7.51 -0.75 4.56
N VAL A 13 8.58 -0.90 3.78
CA VAL A 13 8.63 -1.82 2.63
C VAL A 13 9.80 -2.77 2.84
N ASN A 14 9.52 -4.08 2.83
CA ASN A 14 10.49 -5.13 3.09
C ASN A 14 11.27 -4.92 4.40
N GLY A 15 10.56 -4.48 5.45
CA GLY A 15 11.13 -4.18 6.77
C GLY A 15 11.92 -2.89 6.85
N ILE A 16 12.10 -2.14 5.74
CA ILE A 16 12.75 -0.83 5.76
C ILE A 16 11.72 0.22 6.15
N SER A 17 11.95 0.86 7.29
CA SER A 17 11.14 1.97 7.81
C SER A 17 11.04 3.13 6.81
N LEU A 18 9.85 3.72 6.73
CA LEU A 18 9.56 4.89 5.89
C LEU A 18 9.29 6.16 6.71
N GLY A 19 9.26 6.06 8.04
CA GLY A 19 9.03 7.17 8.96
C GLY A 19 7.63 7.77 8.79
N GLN A 20 6.64 6.93 8.50
CA GLN A 20 5.25 7.35 8.22
C GLN A 20 4.33 6.91 9.35
N ALA A 21 4.14 7.77 10.34
CA ALA A 21 3.19 7.56 11.42
C ALA A 21 1.82 8.19 11.09
N SER A 22 0.75 7.54 11.53
CA SER A 22 -0.62 8.04 11.32
C SER A 22 -1.60 7.49 12.37
N GLU A 23 -2.78 8.09 12.41
CA GLU A 23 -3.97 7.46 13.00
C GLU A 23 -4.78 6.84 11.87
N GLY A 24 -5.18 5.58 12.03
CA GLY A 24 -5.97 4.85 11.04
C GLY A 24 -7.20 4.19 11.65
N ILE A 25 -8.08 3.67 10.81
CA ILE A 25 -9.22 2.85 11.22
C ILE A 25 -9.10 1.46 10.59
N ILE A 26 -9.53 0.45 11.33
CA ILE A 26 -9.73 -0.89 10.78
C ILE A 26 -11.16 -0.95 10.25
N ASP A 27 -11.29 -0.90 8.93
CA ASP A 27 -12.58 -0.81 8.25
C ASP A 27 -12.73 -1.91 7.21
N THR A 28 -13.48 -2.96 7.56
CA THR A 28 -13.76 -4.08 6.65
C THR A 28 -14.66 -3.70 5.47
N GLY A 29 -15.25 -2.49 5.48
CA GLY A 29 -16.08 -1.98 4.39
C GLY A 29 -15.31 -1.23 3.30
N THR A 30 -14.01 -0.98 3.49
CA THR A 30 -13.14 -0.31 2.50
C THR A 30 -12.25 -1.34 1.81
N THR A 31 -12.23 -1.33 0.47
CA THR A 31 -11.48 -2.31 -0.34
C THR A 31 -9.95 -2.13 -0.26
N LEU A 32 -9.46 -0.90 -0.32
CA LEU A 32 -8.03 -0.58 -0.41
C LEU A 32 -7.45 -0.12 0.94
N VAL A 33 -6.12 -0.16 1.07
CA VAL A 33 -5.43 0.47 2.19
C VAL A 33 -5.24 1.96 1.88
N ILE A 34 -6.11 2.80 2.42
CA ILE A 34 -6.03 4.25 2.17
C ILE A 34 -5.02 4.91 3.12
N VAL A 35 -3.99 5.53 2.54
CA VAL A 35 -2.96 6.28 3.27
C VAL A 35 -2.86 7.72 2.76
N GLY A 36 -2.19 8.59 3.51
CA GLY A 36 -1.92 9.95 3.05
C GLY A 36 -0.88 9.99 1.92
N ASP A 37 -0.92 11.05 1.10
CA ASP A 37 -0.10 11.19 -0.11
C ASP A 37 1.40 10.97 0.14
N ALA A 38 1.93 11.50 1.25
CA ALA A 38 3.33 11.32 1.61
C ALA A 38 3.69 9.84 1.81
N ALA A 39 2.83 9.08 2.50
CA ALA A 39 3.02 7.66 2.73
C ALA A 39 2.87 6.86 1.44
N ALA A 40 1.83 7.13 0.64
CA ALA A 40 1.66 6.51 -0.67
C ALA A 40 2.90 6.74 -1.54
N GLN A 41 3.40 7.97 -1.62
CA GLN A 41 4.58 8.30 -2.42
C GLN A 41 5.84 7.54 -1.98
N VAL A 42 6.12 7.45 -0.67
CA VAL A 42 7.33 6.75 -0.20
C VAL A 42 7.21 5.24 -0.27
N ILE A 43 6.00 4.66 -0.16
CA ILE A 43 5.73 3.24 -0.40
C ILE A 43 6.02 2.90 -1.86
N HIS A 44 5.38 3.62 -2.80
CA HIS A 44 5.52 3.32 -4.23
C HIS A 44 6.93 3.59 -4.77
N LYS A 45 7.67 4.56 -4.21
CA LYS A 45 9.11 4.74 -4.52
C LYS A 45 9.96 3.50 -4.23
N LYS A 46 9.49 2.55 -3.41
CA LYS A 46 10.17 1.28 -3.12
C LYS A 46 9.68 0.12 -4.00
N ILE A 47 8.61 0.31 -4.77
CA ILE A 47 8.05 -0.69 -5.67
C ILE A 47 8.54 -0.39 -7.09
N SER A 48 9.43 -1.25 -7.61
CA SER A 48 9.96 -1.08 -8.96
C SER A 48 8.84 -1.11 -10.00
N GLY A 49 8.78 -0.09 -10.85
CA GLY A 49 7.77 0.04 -11.90
C GLY A 49 6.44 0.64 -11.44
N ALA A 50 6.30 1.01 -10.17
CA ALA A 50 5.14 1.78 -9.73
C ALA A 50 5.14 3.18 -10.35
N VAL A 51 3.96 3.65 -10.76
CA VAL A 51 3.77 4.98 -11.37
C VAL A 51 2.56 5.67 -10.74
N ASN A 52 2.62 6.98 -10.59
CA ASN A 52 1.47 7.78 -10.21
C ASN A 52 0.84 8.34 -11.48
N ASP A 53 -0.29 7.78 -11.86
CA ASP A 53 -1.06 8.20 -13.01
C ASP A 53 -2.07 9.30 -12.61
N PRO A 54 -2.15 10.43 -13.35
CA PRO A 54 -3.05 11.53 -12.98
C PRO A 54 -4.53 11.19 -12.97
N GLU A 55 -4.96 10.15 -13.70
CA GLU A 55 -6.37 9.75 -13.82
C GLU A 55 -6.69 8.58 -12.87
N ASN A 56 -5.78 7.61 -12.77
CA ASN A 56 -6.01 6.34 -12.09
C ASN A 56 -5.39 6.26 -10.68
N GLY A 57 -4.55 7.23 -10.30
CA GLY A 57 -3.79 7.19 -9.05
C GLY A 57 -2.56 6.28 -9.15
N TRP A 58 -2.20 5.62 -8.04
CA TRP A 58 -1.04 4.74 -8.04
C TRP A 58 -1.30 3.42 -8.76
N LEU A 59 -0.39 3.10 -9.67
CA LEU A 59 -0.36 1.85 -10.42
C LEU A 59 0.91 1.08 -10.07
N VAL A 60 0.81 -0.25 -10.12
CA VAL A 60 1.93 -1.18 -9.97
C VAL A 60 1.98 -2.14 -11.16
N PRO A 61 3.15 -2.70 -11.51
CA PRO A 61 3.21 -3.72 -12.55
C PRO A 61 2.40 -4.96 -12.14
N CYS A 62 1.56 -5.48 -13.02
CA CYS A 62 0.79 -6.69 -12.72
C CYS A 62 1.68 -7.92 -12.47
N SER A 63 2.93 -7.90 -12.94
CA SER A 63 3.95 -8.92 -12.65
C SER A 63 4.35 -8.97 -11.16
N LEU A 64 4.00 -7.95 -10.37
CA LEU A 64 4.25 -7.92 -8.92
C LEU A 64 3.52 -9.06 -8.17
N LYS A 65 2.54 -9.75 -8.80
CA LYS A 65 1.86 -10.94 -8.25
C LYS A 65 2.80 -12.08 -7.85
N SER A 66 4.00 -12.13 -8.41
CA SER A 66 5.02 -13.15 -8.05
C SER A 66 6.06 -12.64 -7.04
N ASN A 67 5.93 -11.41 -6.56
CA ASN A 67 6.86 -10.80 -5.61
C ASN A 67 6.62 -11.33 -4.18
N THR A 68 7.69 -11.50 -3.41
CA THR A 68 7.66 -12.02 -2.03
C THR A 68 7.82 -10.93 -0.96
N GLY A 69 7.93 -9.67 -1.38
CA GLY A 69 8.04 -8.51 -0.53
C GLY A 69 6.72 -8.11 0.14
N ASN A 70 6.78 -7.11 1.01
CA ASN A 70 5.63 -6.63 1.76
C ASN A 70 5.67 -5.12 2.03
N VAL A 71 4.49 -4.53 2.18
CA VAL A 71 4.28 -3.28 2.92
C VAL A 71 3.92 -3.65 4.36
N GLY A 72 4.62 -3.11 5.33
CA GLY A 72 4.38 -3.37 6.75
C GLY A 72 3.84 -2.14 7.47
N PHE A 73 2.78 -2.32 8.25
CA PHE A 73 2.23 -1.28 9.13
C PHE A 73 2.48 -1.64 10.60
N LYS A 74 3.17 -0.77 11.33
CA LYS A 74 3.56 -1.04 12.73
C LYS A 74 2.53 -0.50 13.70
N MET A 75 1.79 -1.39 14.37
CA MET A 75 0.71 -1.07 15.30
C MET A 75 0.88 -1.91 16.57
N GLY A 76 0.71 -1.30 17.75
CA GLY A 76 0.83 -2.02 19.03
C GLY A 76 2.19 -2.73 19.23
N GLY A 77 3.27 -2.17 18.68
CA GLY A 77 4.61 -2.73 18.76
C GLY A 77 4.89 -3.90 17.80
N LYS A 78 3.93 -4.32 16.97
CA LYS A 78 4.08 -5.38 15.98
C LYS A 78 3.91 -4.83 14.56
N THR A 79 4.61 -5.43 13.60
CA THR A 79 4.42 -5.11 12.18
C THR A 79 3.44 -6.10 11.57
N PHE A 80 2.39 -5.58 10.95
CA PHE A 80 1.43 -6.34 10.15
C PHE A 80 1.79 -6.15 8.68
N ASN A 81 2.14 -7.25 8.02
CA ASN A 81 2.64 -7.23 6.64
C ASN A 81 1.51 -7.53 5.65
N VAL A 82 1.38 -6.69 4.63
CA VAL A 82 0.58 -6.91 3.43
C VAL A 82 1.55 -7.30 2.32
N PRO A 83 1.43 -8.50 1.73
CA PRO A 83 2.23 -8.90 0.57
C PRO A 83 2.15 -7.91 -0.58
N LEU A 84 3.27 -7.63 -1.26
CA LEU A 84 3.24 -6.79 -2.47
C LEU A 84 2.38 -7.41 -3.58
N ALA A 85 2.26 -8.73 -3.61
CA ALA A 85 1.36 -9.44 -4.52
C ALA A 85 -0.11 -9.05 -4.30
N ASP A 86 -0.52 -8.73 -3.06
CA ASP A 86 -1.89 -8.36 -2.71
C ASP A 86 -2.19 -6.89 -3.05
N LEU A 87 -1.15 -6.09 -3.34
CA LEU A 87 -1.33 -4.73 -3.88
C LEU A 87 -1.68 -4.73 -5.36
N VAL A 88 -1.62 -5.88 -6.05
CA VAL A 88 -2.01 -6.00 -7.44
C VAL A 88 -3.52 -6.22 -7.52
N TYR A 89 -4.28 -5.13 -7.44
CA TYR A 89 -5.73 -5.19 -7.30
C TYR A 89 -6.43 -5.63 -8.59
N GLU A 90 -6.43 -4.78 -9.62
CA GLU A 90 -7.10 -5.05 -10.89
C GLU A 90 -6.28 -4.53 -12.07
N ASP A 91 -6.24 -5.29 -13.15
CA ASP A 91 -5.57 -4.91 -14.40
C ASP A 91 -6.33 -3.74 -15.06
N LEU A 92 -5.61 -2.73 -15.56
CA LEU A 92 -6.23 -1.61 -16.26
C LEU A 92 -6.99 -2.02 -17.51
N GLY A 93 -6.69 -3.18 -18.10
CA GLY A 93 -7.33 -3.68 -19.31
C GLY A 93 -6.95 -2.91 -20.57
N ASP A 94 -5.93 -2.04 -20.49
CA ASP A 94 -5.45 -1.17 -21.58
C ASP A 94 -4.22 -1.77 -22.31
N GLY A 95 -3.74 -2.94 -21.87
CA GLY A 95 -2.57 -3.62 -22.43
C GLY A 95 -1.22 -3.09 -21.94
N SER A 96 -1.20 -2.14 -20.99
CA SER A 96 0.04 -1.60 -20.41
C SER A 96 0.77 -2.59 -19.50
N GLY A 97 0.06 -3.60 -18.99
CA GLY A 97 0.57 -4.49 -17.94
C GLY A 97 0.62 -3.85 -16.55
N ASN A 98 -0.06 -2.70 -16.37
CA ASN A 98 -0.24 -2.05 -15.09
C ASN A 98 -1.56 -2.48 -14.44
N CYS A 99 -1.52 -2.54 -13.12
CA CYS A 99 -2.65 -2.84 -12.26
C CYS A 99 -2.83 -1.68 -11.26
N PHE A 100 -4.08 -1.42 -10.86
CA PHE A 100 -4.36 -0.51 -9.74
C PHE A 100 -3.63 -1.00 -8.48
N SER A 101 -3.00 -0.06 -7.76
CA SER A 101 -2.38 -0.37 -6.47
C SER A 101 -3.42 -0.54 -5.37
N GLY A 102 -3.20 -1.53 -4.50
CA GLY A 102 -4.00 -1.77 -3.30
C GLY A 102 -3.75 -0.81 -2.13
N VAL A 103 -2.80 0.13 -2.28
CA VAL A 103 -2.36 1.12 -1.27
C VAL A 103 -1.93 2.41 -1.95
#